data_AF-A0AAU3UDS8-F1
#
_entry.id   AF-A0AAU3UDS8-F1
#
_cell.length_a   1.000
_cell.length_b   1.000
_cell.length_c   1.000
_cell.angle_alpha   90.00
_cell.angle_beta   90.00
_cell.angle_gamma   90.00
#
_symmetry.space_group_name_H-M   'P 1'
#
loop_
_entity.id
_entity.type
_entity.pdbx_description
1 polymer ?
#
loop_
_entity_poly.entity_id
_entity_poly.type
_entity_poly.pdbx_seq_one_letter_code
_entity_poly.pdbx_strand_id
1 'polypeptide(L)'
;MIVVGIVILPLLAGCAERAKPAGKACGSEIRLDPAPEPLGSSKALTAEFTTAGNMEQPISFGEVTRAAGWSDQWDTMINVSSAMDDDWLNKMAETSPDTCWKGLPPRSGSDPASFGYYVFLNERQVVQSVRWFTGHRVLDFRAGERLTHDTALIAKSGGLRTY
;
A
#
# COMPACT_ATOMS: atom_id res chain seq x y z
N MET A 1 -67.77 -25.57 35.93
CA MET A 1 -66.89 -24.43 35.56
C MET A 1 -65.59 -25.01 35.04
N ILE A 2 -65.31 -24.88 33.74
CA ILE A 2 -64.04 -25.26 33.13
C ILE A 2 -63.51 -23.99 32.46
N VAL A 3 -62.35 -23.50 32.91
CA VAL A 3 -61.66 -22.35 32.31
C VAL A 3 -60.62 -22.91 31.35
N VAL A 4 -60.85 -22.72 30.04
CA VAL A 4 -59.89 -23.06 28.98
C VAL A 4 -59.00 -21.85 28.78
N GLY A 5 -57.77 -21.90 29.27
CA GLY A 5 -56.76 -20.87 29.06
C GLY A 5 -56.08 -21.04 27.70
N ILE A 6 -56.34 -20.12 26.77
CA ILE A 6 -55.61 -20.03 25.50
C ILE A 6 -54.39 -19.15 25.74
N VAL A 7 -53.20 -19.76 25.73
CA VAL A 7 -51.92 -19.05 25.76
C VAL A 7 -51.53 -18.74 24.32
N ILE A 8 -51.65 -17.48 23.92
CA ILE A 8 -51.17 -16.98 22.63
C ILE A 8 -49.70 -16.59 22.81
N LEU A 9 -48.79 -17.36 22.23
CA LEU A 9 -47.36 -17.02 22.16
C LEU A 9 -47.13 -15.98 21.05
N PRO A 10 -46.62 -14.78 21.35
CA PRO A 10 -46.18 -13.86 20.30
C PRO A 10 -44.88 -14.40 19.69
N LEU A 11 -44.95 -14.81 18.42
CA LEU A 11 -43.78 -15.00 17.57
C LEU A 11 -43.13 -13.64 17.39
N LEU A 12 -42.13 -13.34 18.22
CA LEU A 12 -41.21 -12.24 17.99
C LEU A 12 -40.47 -12.57 16.68
N ALA A 13 -40.92 -11.95 15.59
CA ALA A 13 -40.15 -11.81 14.37
C ALA A 13 -38.93 -10.95 14.71
N GLY A 14 -37.89 -11.59 15.24
CA GLY A 14 -36.60 -10.96 15.45
C GLY A 14 -36.04 -10.62 14.07
N CYS A 15 -36.04 -9.33 13.73
CA CYS A 15 -35.18 -8.79 12.69
C CYS A 15 -33.74 -9.14 13.09
N ALA A 16 -33.21 -10.22 12.51
CA ALA A 16 -31.80 -10.50 12.56
C ALA A 16 -31.09 -9.39 11.79
N GLU A 17 -30.72 -8.32 12.49
CA GLU A 17 -29.67 -7.42 12.03
C GLU A 17 -28.49 -8.31 11.67
N ARG A 18 -28.14 -8.36 10.38
CA ARG A 18 -26.91 -9.01 9.94
C ARG A 18 -25.77 -8.31 10.67
N ALA A 19 -25.26 -8.95 11.72
CA ALA A 19 -24.04 -8.53 12.37
C ALA A 19 -22.99 -8.35 11.26
N LYS A 20 -22.48 -7.12 11.09
CA LYS A 20 -21.33 -6.90 10.23
C LYS A 20 -20.24 -7.85 10.71
N PRO A 21 -19.59 -8.63 9.83
CA PRO A 21 -18.49 -9.48 10.25
C PRO A 21 -17.52 -8.63 11.05
N ALA A 22 -17.18 -9.08 12.25
CA ALA A 22 -16.20 -8.40 13.09
C ALA A 22 -14.93 -8.22 12.25
N GLY A 23 -14.51 -6.97 12.05
CA GLY A 23 -13.27 -6.69 11.32
C GLY A 23 -12.13 -7.47 11.96
N LYS A 24 -11.17 -7.91 11.14
CA LYS A 24 -9.95 -8.58 11.60
C LYS A 24 -9.36 -7.79 12.78
N ALA A 25 -9.12 -8.46 13.91
CA ALA A 25 -8.45 -7.84 15.04
C ALA A 25 -7.00 -7.56 14.65
N CYS A 26 -6.60 -6.28 14.73
CA CYS A 26 -5.25 -5.84 14.40
C CYS A 26 -4.36 -5.93 15.65
N GLY A 27 -3.24 -6.64 15.57
CA GLY A 27 -2.22 -6.60 16.63
C GLY A 27 -1.31 -5.39 16.52
N SER A 28 -1.17 -4.82 15.32
CA SER A 28 -0.49 -3.55 15.06
C SER A 28 -1.11 -2.82 13.86
N GLU A 29 -0.79 -1.52 13.71
CA GLU A 29 -1.26 -0.71 12.58
C GLU A 29 -0.11 0.02 11.88
N ILE A 30 -0.12 0.00 10.56
CA ILE A 30 0.72 0.85 9.69
C ILE A 30 -0.19 1.88 9.02
N ARG A 31 0.19 3.16 9.07
CA ARG A 31 -0.57 4.25 8.43
C ARG A 31 0.26 4.88 7.31
N LEU A 32 -0.31 4.96 6.11
CA LEU A 32 0.40 5.44 4.91
C LEU A 32 0.31 6.95 4.67
N ASP A 33 -0.59 7.66 5.35
CA ASP A 33 -0.88 9.09 5.13
C ASP A 33 -1.02 9.86 6.44
N PRO A 34 -0.52 11.12 6.50
CA PRO A 34 0.82 11.54 6.07
C PRO A 34 1.87 11.12 7.11
N ALA A 35 2.91 10.43 6.65
CA ALA A 35 4.04 10.01 7.47
C ALA A 35 5.19 11.04 7.42
N PRO A 36 6.07 11.08 8.43
CA PRO A 36 7.33 11.80 8.36
C PRO A 36 8.13 11.41 7.11
N GLU A 37 9.04 12.30 6.66
CA GLU A 37 9.95 12.05 5.53
C GLU A 37 11.40 11.82 6.01
N PRO A 38 11.70 10.78 6.81
CA PRO A 38 13.01 10.58 7.42
C PRO A 38 14.10 10.20 6.40
N LEU A 39 13.72 9.58 5.27
CA LEU A 39 14.68 9.21 4.23
C LEU A 39 15.08 10.43 3.40
N GLY A 40 14.15 11.36 3.18
CA GLY A 40 14.34 12.54 2.36
C GLY A 40 13.03 12.96 1.69
N SER A 41 13.06 14.06 0.94
CA SER A 41 11.81 14.61 0.38
C SER A 41 11.19 13.69 -0.69
N SER A 42 9.91 13.36 -0.54
CA SER A 42 9.15 12.60 -1.55
C SER A 42 9.04 13.35 -2.87
N LYS A 43 9.02 14.69 -2.80
CA LYS A 43 9.03 15.55 -3.98
C LYS A 43 10.35 15.47 -4.73
N ALA A 44 11.48 15.49 -4.02
CA ALA A 44 12.81 15.35 -4.63
C ALA A 44 12.94 13.98 -5.31
N LEU A 45 12.47 12.90 -4.64
CA LEU A 45 12.49 11.56 -5.23
C LEU A 45 11.66 11.48 -6.52
N THR A 46 10.46 12.07 -6.51
CA THR A 46 9.59 12.10 -7.71
C THR A 46 10.23 12.86 -8.86
N ALA A 47 10.97 13.94 -8.57
CA ALA A 47 11.72 14.68 -9.58
C ALA A 47 12.84 13.82 -10.18
N GLU A 48 13.61 13.10 -9.36
CA GLU A 48 14.67 12.23 -9.85
C GLU A 48 14.16 11.01 -10.61
N PHE A 49 12.99 10.46 -10.27
CA PHE A 49 12.35 9.46 -11.14
C PHE A 49 12.08 10.00 -12.55
N THR A 50 11.66 11.25 -12.66
CA THR A 50 11.41 11.89 -13.96
C THR A 50 12.74 12.16 -14.69
N THR A 51 13.76 12.65 -13.98
CA THR A 51 15.10 12.86 -14.54
C THR A 51 15.68 11.56 -15.09
N ALA A 52 15.69 10.50 -14.28
CA ALA A 52 16.18 9.18 -14.65
C ALA A 52 15.34 8.54 -15.77
N GLY A 53 14.02 8.79 -15.80
CA GLY A 53 13.12 8.35 -16.87
C GLY A 53 13.41 8.97 -18.25
N ASN A 54 14.33 9.93 -18.34
CA ASN A 54 14.82 10.53 -19.58
C ASN A 54 16.26 10.11 -19.93
N MET A 55 16.90 9.24 -19.12
CA MET A 55 18.24 8.74 -19.40
C MET A 55 18.20 7.55 -20.35
N GLU A 56 19.23 7.41 -21.19
CA GLU A 56 19.33 6.29 -22.14
C GLU A 56 19.90 5.00 -21.50
N GLN A 57 20.66 5.14 -20.42
CA GLN A 57 21.32 4.02 -19.76
C GLN A 57 20.51 3.52 -18.56
N PRO A 58 20.54 2.21 -18.27
CA PRO A 58 20.01 1.69 -17.03
C PRO A 58 20.67 2.35 -15.80
N ILE A 59 19.89 2.56 -14.76
CA ILE A 59 20.34 3.14 -13.48
C ILE A 59 19.84 2.27 -12.33
N SER A 60 20.61 2.13 -11.25
CA SER A 60 20.12 1.42 -10.07
C SER A 60 19.10 2.27 -9.30
N PHE A 61 18.14 1.62 -8.65
CA PHE A 61 17.14 2.33 -7.85
C PHE A 61 17.80 3.09 -6.68
N GLY A 62 18.85 2.53 -6.09
CA GLY A 62 19.67 3.19 -5.07
C GLY A 62 20.29 4.49 -5.58
N GLU A 63 20.86 4.51 -6.80
CA GLU A 63 21.39 5.74 -7.40
C GLU A 63 20.32 6.82 -7.58
N VAL A 64 19.11 6.45 -8.00
CA VAL A 64 17.99 7.40 -8.12
C VAL A 64 17.63 8.00 -6.77
N THR A 65 17.53 7.17 -5.72
CA THR A 65 17.22 7.69 -4.36
C THR A 65 18.33 8.59 -3.83
N ARG A 66 19.61 8.23 -4.01
CA ARG A 66 20.74 9.07 -3.60
C ARG A 66 20.80 10.39 -4.36
N ALA A 67 20.50 10.40 -5.66
CA ALA A 67 20.39 11.63 -6.44
C ALA A 67 19.31 12.57 -5.87
N ALA A 68 18.24 12.02 -5.29
CA ALA A 68 17.19 12.78 -4.63
C ALA A 68 17.59 13.31 -3.24
N GLY A 69 18.83 13.05 -2.81
CA GLY A 69 19.32 13.37 -1.47
C GLY A 69 18.75 12.46 -0.38
N TRP A 70 18.22 11.28 -0.74
CA TRP A 70 17.72 10.35 0.25
C TRP A 70 18.86 9.63 0.98
N SER A 71 18.65 9.37 2.27
CA SER A 71 19.49 8.44 3.03
C SER A 71 19.30 7.00 2.54
N ASP A 72 20.34 6.19 2.69
CA ASP A 72 20.30 4.75 2.37
C ASP A 72 19.66 3.90 3.49
N GLN A 73 18.93 4.51 4.45
CA GLN A 73 18.29 3.82 5.58
C GLN A 73 16.98 3.11 5.19
N TRP A 74 17.01 2.38 4.09
CA TRP A 74 15.94 1.53 3.58
C TRP A 74 16.57 0.33 2.87
N ASP A 75 15.87 -0.81 2.81
CA ASP A 75 16.34 -2.03 2.15
C ASP A 75 15.43 -2.48 1.00
N THR A 76 14.13 -2.18 1.12
CA THR A 76 13.08 -2.69 0.26
C THR A 76 12.08 -1.59 -0.02
N MET A 77 11.56 -1.53 -1.24
CA MET A 77 10.36 -0.78 -1.60
C MET A 77 9.31 -1.71 -2.19
N ILE A 78 8.06 -1.52 -1.79
CA ILE A 78 6.88 -2.20 -2.35
C ILE A 78 5.86 -1.20 -2.87
N ASN A 79 5.09 -1.59 -3.88
CA ASN A 79 3.95 -0.81 -4.34
C ASN A 79 2.68 -1.22 -3.61
N VAL A 80 1.91 -0.24 -3.15
CA VAL A 80 0.61 -0.39 -2.51
C VAL A 80 -0.46 0.30 -3.35
N SER A 81 -1.49 -0.43 -3.76
CA SER A 81 -2.59 0.06 -4.62
C SER A 81 -3.96 -0.49 -4.19
N SER A 82 -5.05 0.01 -4.78
CA SER A 82 -6.44 -0.22 -4.34
C SER A 82 -6.89 -1.68 -4.31
N ALA A 83 -6.18 -2.61 -4.95
CA ALA A 83 -6.57 -4.02 -5.00
C ALA A 83 -6.00 -4.87 -3.85
N MET A 84 -5.07 -4.34 -3.06
CA MET A 84 -4.30 -5.10 -2.07
C MET A 84 -4.99 -5.09 -0.70
N ASP A 85 -4.99 -6.24 -0.02
CA ASP A 85 -5.47 -6.38 1.36
C ASP A 85 -4.31 -6.53 2.35
N ASP A 86 -4.64 -6.51 3.64
CA ASP A 86 -3.67 -6.59 4.73
C ASP A 86 -2.80 -7.84 4.66
N ASP A 87 -3.38 -9.00 4.29
CA ASP A 87 -2.63 -10.26 4.25
C ASP A 87 -1.61 -10.27 3.11
N TRP A 88 -1.99 -9.78 1.94
CA TRP A 88 -1.07 -9.61 0.82
C TRP A 88 0.05 -8.62 1.16
N LEU A 89 -0.30 -7.48 1.75
CA LEU A 89 0.66 -6.45 2.13
C LEU A 89 1.63 -6.95 3.20
N ASN A 90 1.14 -7.68 4.21
CA ASN A 90 1.99 -8.24 5.25
C ASN A 90 2.98 -9.26 4.70
N LYS A 91 2.54 -10.10 3.75
CA LYS A 91 3.43 -11.03 3.06
C LYS A 91 4.53 -10.30 2.27
N MET A 92 4.17 -9.21 1.59
CA MET A 92 5.08 -8.44 0.74
C MET A 92 6.08 -7.60 1.54
N ALA A 93 5.60 -7.01 2.64
CA ALA A 93 6.39 -6.22 3.57
C ALA A 93 7.17 -7.08 4.58
N GLU A 94 6.93 -8.40 4.61
CA GLU A 94 7.38 -9.32 5.67
C GLU A 94 7.00 -8.85 7.09
N THR A 95 5.86 -8.17 7.26
CA THR A 95 5.37 -7.74 8.57
C THR A 95 4.58 -8.86 9.26
N SER A 96 4.25 -8.65 10.54
CA SER A 96 3.45 -9.60 11.30
C SER A 96 2.07 -9.82 10.65
N PRO A 97 1.53 -11.06 10.58
CA PRO A 97 0.28 -11.36 9.89
C PRO A 97 -0.96 -10.64 10.45
N ASP A 98 -0.90 -10.17 11.69
CA ASP A 98 -1.96 -9.40 12.37
C ASP A 98 -1.81 -7.87 12.20
N THR A 99 -0.89 -7.41 11.36
CA THR A 99 -0.73 -5.99 11.02
C THR A 99 -1.86 -5.54 10.09
N CYS A 100 -2.44 -4.38 10.37
CA CYS A 100 -3.44 -3.74 9.53
C CYS A 100 -2.89 -2.48 8.86
N TRP A 101 -3.20 -2.29 7.58
CA TRP A 101 -2.77 -1.13 6.81
C TRP A 101 -3.91 -0.12 6.71
N LYS A 102 -3.63 1.13 7.11
CA LYS A 102 -4.58 2.24 7.07
C LYS A 102 -4.14 3.28 6.05
N GLY A 103 -5.13 3.97 5.49
CA GLY A 103 -4.90 4.92 4.38
C GLY A 103 -4.73 4.23 3.03
N LEU A 104 -5.14 2.96 2.91
CA LEU A 104 -5.14 2.27 1.62
C LEU A 104 -6.04 2.99 0.62
N PRO A 105 -5.67 3.06 -0.66
CA PRO A 105 -6.56 3.55 -1.69
C PRO A 105 -7.86 2.74 -1.69
N PRO A 106 -9.03 3.40 -1.85
CA PRO A 106 -10.31 2.68 -1.84
C PRO A 106 -10.35 1.68 -2.98
N ARG A 107 -10.84 0.46 -2.71
CA ARG A 107 -11.13 -0.55 -3.74
C ARG A 107 -12.07 0.06 -4.80
N SER A 108 -11.54 0.40 -5.96
CA SER A 108 -12.30 0.86 -7.11
C SER A 108 -12.61 -0.32 -8.03
N GLY A 109 -13.82 -0.39 -8.57
CA GLY A 109 -14.20 -1.38 -9.59
C GLY A 109 -13.59 -1.10 -10.97
N SER A 110 -12.96 0.06 -11.15
CA SER A 110 -12.19 0.45 -12.34
C SER A 110 -10.70 0.37 -12.03
N ASP A 111 -9.98 -0.40 -12.85
CA ASP A 111 -8.52 -0.48 -12.91
C ASP A 111 -8.03 0.51 -13.99
N PRO A 112 -7.04 1.39 -13.74
CA PRO A 112 -6.19 1.50 -12.55
C PRO A 112 -6.70 2.40 -11.42
N ALA A 113 -6.23 2.11 -10.20
CA ALA A 113 -6.41 2.95 -9.01
C ALA A 113 -5.95 4.39 -9.28
N SER A 114 -6.71 5.38 -8.78
CA SER A 114 -6.39 6.81 -8.96
C SER A 114 -5.10 7.25 -8.26
N PHE A 115 -4.71 6.53 -7.22
CA PHE A 115 -3.45 6.71 -6.49
C PHE A 115 -3.02 5.42 -5.78
N GLY A 116 -1.78 5.44 -5.29
CA GLY A 116 -1.23 4.44 -4.39
C GLY A 116 0.03 4.96 -3.71
N TYR A 117 0.83 4.05 -3.16
CA TYR A 117 2.05 4.40 -2.43
C TYR A 117 3.23 3.52 -2.85
N TYR A 118 4.39 4.14 -3.00
CA TYR A 118 5.67 3.44 -2.87
C TYR A 118 6.02 3.42 -1.38
N VAL A 119 6.08 2.25 -0.78
CA VAL A 119 6.33 2.09 0.66
C VAL A 119 7.74 1.54 0.84
N PHE A 120 8.57 2.33 1.51
CA PHE A 120 9.94 1.99 1.83
C PHE A 120 10.00 1.33 3.20
N LEU A 121 10.79 0.26 3.28
CA LEU A 121 11.00 -0.52 4.49
C LEU A 121 12.48 -0.54 4.85
N ASN A 122 12.75 -0.67 6.14
CA ASN A 122 14.04 -1.02 6.69
C ASN A 122 13.82 -2.08 7.77
N GLU A 123 14.47 -3.22 7.65
CA GLU A 123 14.31 -4.35 8.58
C GLU A 123 12.84 -4.72 8.83
N ARG A 124 12.03 -4.73 7.76
CA ARG A 124 10.57 -5.04 7.76
C ARG A 124 9.71 -3.98 8.47
N GLN A 125 10.26 -2.82 8.78
CA GLN A 125 9.51 -1.69 9.32
C GLN A 125 9.30 -0.64 8.24
N VAL A 126 8.08 -0.10 8.13
CA VAL A 126 7.79 1.01 7.21
C VAL A 126 8.49 2.27 7.72
N VAL A 127 9.39 2.81 6.92
CA VAL A 127 10.15 4.03 7.23
C VAL A 127 9.56 5.27 6.57
N GLN A 128 9.07 5.14 5.34
CA GLN A 128 8.47 6.25 4.60
C GLN A 128 7.55 5.73 3.49
N SER A 129 6.45 6.43 3.22
CA SER A 129 5.57 6.19 2.08
C SER A 129 5.55 7.40 1.15
N VAL A 130 5.63 7.15 -0.14
CA VAL A 130 5.55 8.17 -1.19
C VAL A 130 4.31 7.93 -2.01
N ARG A 131 3.37 8.88 -1.97
CA ARG A 131 2.13 8.77 -2.73
C ARG A 131 2.39 9.02 -4.22
N TRP A 132 1.83 8.16 -5.08
CA TRP A 132 1.81 8.34 -6.53
C TRP A 132 0.36 8.41 -7.04
N PHE A 133 0.15 9.00 -8.22
CA PHE A 133 -1.16 9.13 -8.87
C PHE A 133 -1.10 8.52 -10.28
N THR A 134 -2.19 8.01 -10.84
CA THR A 134 -2.20 7.32 -12.15
C THR A 134 -1.58 8.15 -13.28
N GLY A 135 -1.82 9.47 -13.31
CA GLY A 135 -1.23 10.38 -14.31
C GLY A 135 0.23 10.75 -14.07
N HIS A 136 0.78 10.38 -12.91
CA HIS A 136 2.15 10.68 -12.47
C HIS A 136 2.83 9.43 -11.89
N ARG A 137 2.44 8.23 -12.35
CA ARG A 137 3.06 6.99 -11.91
C ARG A 137 4.38 6.81 -12.66
N VAL A 138 5.43 7.36 -12.07
CA VAL A 138 6.77 7.46 -12.67
C VAL A 138 7.60 6.19 -12.53
N LEU A 139 7.16 5.20 -11.73
CA LEU A 139 7.82 3.92 -11.59
C LEU A 139 6.81 2.77 -11.82
N ASP A 140 7.11 1.92 -12.80
CA ASP A 140 6.28 0.81 -13.28
C ASP A 140 7.00 -0.53 -13.06
N PHE A 141 6.47 -1.38 -12.18
CA PHE A 141 7.07 -2.68 -11.85
C PHE A 141 5.98 -3.71 -11.56
N ARG A 142 6.36 -4.99 -11.54
CA ARG A 142 5.37 -6.08 -11.47
C ARG A 142 4.66 -6.09 -10.12
N ALA A 143 3.38 -6.47 -10.13
CA ALA A 143 2.66 -6.71 -8.89
C ALA A 143 3.37 -7.82 -8.10
N GLY A 144 3.70 -7.55 -6.84
CA GLY A 144 4.41 -8.50 -5.97
C GLY A 144 5.93 -8.49 -6.13
N GLU A 145 6.48 -7.57 -6.91
CA GLU A 145 7.92 -7.33 -6.95
C GLU A 145 8.34 -6.39 -5.81
N ARG A 146 9.57 -6.57 -5.34
CA ARG A 146 10.20 -5.82 -4.27
C ARG A 146 11.47 -5.20 -4.82
N LEU A 147 11.58 -3.88 -4.75
CA LEU A 147 12.75 -3.20 -5.27
C LEU A 147 13.76 -2.99 -4.15
N THR A 148 15.02 -3.27 -4.44
CA THR A 148 16.17 -3.03 -3.57
C THR A 148 17.05 -1.94 -4.18
N HIS A 149 18.09 -1.51 -3.46
CA HIS A 149 19.10 -0.57 -3.98
C HIS A 149 19.66 -0.99 -5.34
N ASP A 150 19.97 -2.27 -5.52
CA ASP A 150 20.61 -2.79 -6.72
C ASP A 150 19.64 -3.08 -7.87
N THR A 151 18.33 -2.82 -7.68
CA THR A 151 17.34 -3.04 -8.73
C THR A 151 17.63 -2.14 -9.91
N ALA A 152 17.92 -2.75 -11.07
CA ALA A 152 18.14 -2.03 -12.31
C ALA A 152 16.82 -1.47 -12.86
N LEU A 153 16.82 -0.18 -13.17
CA LEU A 153 15.72 0.55 -13.76
C LEU A 153 16.10 1.06 -15.14
N ILE A 154 15.14 1.06 -16.06
CA ILE A 154 15.30 1.62 -17.40
C ILE A 154 14.20 2.63 -17.71
N ALA A 155 14.55 3.64 -18.50
CA ALA A 155 13.61 4.62 -18.98
C ALA A 155 12.47 3.99 -19.79
N LYS A 156 11.24 4.46 -19.56
CA LYS A 156 10.04 4.11 -20.32
C LYS A 156 9.06 5.27 -20.28
N SER A 157 8.86 5.91 -21.43
CA SER A 157 7.84 6.94 -21.63
C SER A 157 7.85 8.08 -20.60
N GLY A 158 9.05 8.56 -20.21
CA GLY A 158 9.22 9.63 -19.22
C GLY A 158 9.15 9.18 -17.76
N GLY A 159 9.07 7.86 -17.51
CA GLY A 159 9.24 7.24 -16.20
C GLY A 159 10.25 6.10 -16.25
N LEU A 160 10.23 5.26 -15.23
CA LEU A 160 11.14 4.12 -15.04
C LEU A 160 10.34 2.81 -14.98
N ARG A 161 10.98 1.73 -15.41
CA ARG A 161 10.52 0.37 -15.16
C ARG A 161 11.65 -0.53 -14.71
N THR A 162 11.30 -1.63 -14.04
CA THR A 162 12.25 -2.72 -13.80
C THR A 162 12.62 -3.42 -15.12
N TYR A 163 13.84 -3.95 -15.17
CA TYR A 163 14.40 -4.63 -16.35
C TYR A 163 13.67 -5.95 -16.67
#